data_AF-A0ABD2HGR4-F1
#
_entry.id   AF-A0ABD2HGR4-F1
#
_cell.length_a   1.000
_cell.length_b   1.000
_cell.length_c   1.000
_cell.angle_alpha   90.00
_cell.angle_beta   90.00
_cell.angle_gamma   90.00
#
_symmetry.space_group_name_H-M   'P 1'
#
loop_
_entity.id
_entity.type
_entity.pdbx_description
1 polymer ?
#
loop_
_entity_poly.entity_id
_entity_poly.type
_entity_poly.pdbx_seq_one_letter_code
_entity_poly.pdbx_strand_id
1 'polypeptide(L)'
;MKKDIETLIAEERADIILKYATGRQGGVQIDPWEDPDFSIYKVIDRFGFMHEDELPAPTAHEEKRKQLEIERVEKWLKMVNKWDKYKHSDRMVKRVYKGVPLQLRGRAWALMLDVERQKKENEGKYEKMKEQALLCSAEIKQIDLDINRTFRNHVMFMDRFGVKQQALFSVLSAYSVYNTEVSYCQGMSQIAALLLMFLNEEDAFWALSQLLTHPHTRHAR
;
A
#
# COMPACT_ATOMS: atom_id res chain seq x y z
N MET A 1 -39.35 -14.83 -11.13
CA MET A 1 -38.21 -14.31 -11.92
C MET A 1 -37.01 -14.19 -11.00
N LYS A 2 -36.10 -15.18 -11.00
CA LYS A 2 -34.79 -15.00 -10.37
C LYS A 2 -34.01 -14.10 -11.33
N LYS A 3 -33.62 -12.89 -10.92
CA LYS A 3 -32.51 -12.20 -11.60
C LYS A 3 -31.36 -13.22 -11.63
N ASP A 4 -30.76 -13.42 -12.79
CA ASP A 4 -29.66 -14.35 -12.97
C ASP A 4 -28.52 -13.96 -12.01
N ILE A 5 -27.96 -14.93 -11.28
CA ILE A 5 -26.96 -14.68 -10.22
C ILE A 5 -25.75 -13.93 -10.80
N GLU A 6 -25.39 -14.25 -12.04
CA GLU A 6 -24.32 -13.58 -12.77
C GLU A 6 -24.61 -12.11 -13.01
N THR A 7 -25.87 -11.76 -13.29
CA THR A 7 -26.29 -10.36 -13.45
C THR A 7 -26.16 -9.60 -12.15
N LEU A 8 -26.54 -10.20 -11.01
CA LEU A 8 -26.40 -9.56 -9.69
C LEU A 8 -24.94 -9.33 -9.32
N ILE A 9 -24.06 -10.30 -9.60
CA ILE A 9 -22.62 -10.16 -9.37
C ILE A 9 -22.03 -9.04 -10.24
N ALA A 10 -22.44 -8.96 -11.51
CA ALA A 10 -21.99 -7.91 -12.42
C ALA A 10 -22.50 -6.52 -12.00
N GLU A 11 -23.76 -6.41 -11.58
CA GLU A 11 -24.35 -5.17 -11.04
C GLU A 11 -23.60 -4.70 -9.78
N GLU A 12 -23.34 -5.60 -8.82
CA GLU A 12 -22.59 -5.28 -7.59
C GLU A 12 -21.15 -4.84 -7.89
N ARG A 13 -20.47 -5.56 -8.79
CA ARG A 13 -19.12 -5.20 -9.23
C ARG A 13 -19.07 -3.81 -9.86
N ALA A 14 -20.05 -3.49 -10.71
CA ALA A 14 -20.15 -2.18 -11.35
C ALA A 14 -20.41 -1.06 -10.34
N ASP A 15 -21.27 -1.29 -9.33
CA ASP A 15 -21.52 -0.35 -8.24
C ASP A 15 -20.25 -0.04 -7.44
N ILE A 16 -19.48 -1.07 -7.05
CA ILE A 16 -18.21 -0.91 -6.34
C ILE A 16 -17.23 -0.07 -7.18
N ILE A 17 -17.07 -0.39 -8.46
CA ILE A 17 -16.18 0.38 -9.36
C ILE A 17 -16.62 1.83 -9.43
N LEU A 18 -17.92 2.09 -9.57
CA LEU A 18 -18.46 3.45 -9.63
C LEU A 18 -18.20 4.22 -8.33
N LYS A 19 -18.31 3.57 -7.16
CA LYS A 19 -18.00 4.18 -5.86
C LYS A 19 -16.54 4.61 -5.76
N TYR A 20 -15.59 3.78 -6.18
CA TYR A 20 -14.18 4.16 -6.20
C TYR A 20 -13.86 5.23 -7.24
N ALA A 21 -14.47 5.17 -8.42
CA ALA A 21 -14.28 6.18 -9.48
C ALA A 21 -14.84 7.56 -9.07
N THR A 22 -15.96 7.57 -8.36
CA THR A 22 -16.56 8.80 -7.79
C THR A 22 -15.71 9.32 -6.63
N GLY A 23 -15.31 8.42 -5.73
CA GLY A 23 -14.54 8.74 -4.54
C GLY A 23 -15.31 9.61 -3.54
N ARG A 24 -14.73 9.80 -2.35
CA ARG A 24 -15.34 10.62 -1.30
C ARG A 24 -15.57 12.08 -1.73
N GLN A 25 -14.59 12.67 -2.42
CA GLN A 25 -14.67 14.06 -2.88
C GLN A 25 -15.72 14.26 -3.98
N GLY A 26 -16.05 13.21 -4.74
CA GLY A 26 -17.12 13.23 -5.73
C GLY A 26 -18.52 13.04 -5.14
N GLY A 27 -18.66 12.93 -3.81
CA GLY A 27 -19.96 12.81 -3.14
C GLY A 27 -20.55 11.39 -3.21
N VAL A 28 -19.70 10.36 -3.26
CA VAL A 28 -20.17 8.97 -3.16
C VAL A 28 -21.00 8.77 -1.89
N GLN A 29 -22.09 8.01 -2.01
CA GLN A 29 -22.88 7.61 -0.86
C GLN A 29 -22.09 6.58 -0.04
N ILE A 30 -21.94 6.84 1.25
CA ILE A 30 -21.18 6.00 2.18
C ILE A 30 -22.12 5.59 3.29
N ASP A 31 -22.21 4.29 3.53
CA ASP A 31 -23.04 3.79 4.61
C ASP A 31 -22.43 4.17 5.96
N PRO A 32 -23.23 4.56 6.98
CA PRO A 32 -22.71 5.00 8.27
C PRO A 32 -21.80 3.99 8.99
N TRP A 33 -21.94 2.69 8.71
CA TRP A 33 -21.09 1.66 9.31
C TRP A 33 -19.75 1.48 8.60
N GLU A 34 -19.58 1.99 7.36
CA GLU A 34 -18.31 1.94 6.64
C GLU A 34 -17.34 3.05 7.06
N ASP A 35 -17.88 4.11 7.66
CA ASP A 35 -17.12 5.28 8.08
C ASP A 35 -17.43 5.63 9.54
N PRO A 36 -16.75 4.95 10.49
CA PRO A 36 -17.01 5.15 11.91
C PRO A 36 -16.68 6.58 12.33
N ASP A 37 -17.31 7.03 13.41
CA ASP A 37 -17.01 8.35 13.98
C ASP A 37 -15.58 8.37 14.54
N PHE A 38 -14.71 9.12 13.87
CA PHE A 38 -13.30 9.27 14.25
C PHE A 38 -13.10 10.25 15.41
N SER A 39 -14.15 10.88 15.94
CA SER A 39 -14.07 11.78 17.11
C SER A 39 -13.54 11.11 18.37
N ILE A 40 -13.60 9.77 18.43
CA ILE A 40 -13.08 8.95 19.53
C ILE A 40 -11.54 8.95 19.62
N TYR A 41 -10.84 9.25 18.52
CA TYR A 41 -9.39 9.23 18.47
C TYR A 41 -8.81 10.56 18.96
N LYS A 42 -7.89 10.49 19.94
CA LYS A 42 -7.31 11.67 20.59
C LYS A 42 -5.96 12.06 20.02
N VAL A 43 -5.19 11.10 19.51
CA VAL A 43 -3.80 11.31 19.10
C VAL A 43 -3.42 10.46 17.90
N ILE A 44 -2.51 10.99 17.07
CA ILE A 44 -1.88 10.29 15.95
C ILE A 44 -0.42 10.04 16.31
N ASP A 45 0.02 8.78 16.19
CA ASP A 45 1.41 8.42 16.45
C ASP A 45 2.36 8.84 15.31
N ARG A 46 3.67 8.63 15.53
CA ARG A 46 4.71 8.99 14.56
C ARG A 46 4.65 8.24 13.22
N PHE A 47 3.82 7.20 13.11
CA PHE A 47 3.63 6.41 11.90
C PHE A 47 2.31 6.73 11.21
N GLY A 48 1.42 7.52 11.83
CA GLY A 48 0.13 7.88 11.28
C GLY A 48 -1.03 7.04 11.80
N PHE A 49 -0.83 6.19 12.82
CA PHE A 49 -1.94 5.47 13.43
C PHE A 49 -2.60 6.30 14.52
N MET A 50 -3.94 6.25 14.53
CA MET A 50 -4.81 6.93 15.48
C MET A 50 -5.02 6.06 16.71
N HIS A 51 -5.01 6.69 17.89
CA HIS A 51 -5.20 6.04 19.18
C HIS A 51 -6.31 6.75 19.97
N GLU A 52 -7.16 5.96 20.62
CA GLU A 52 -8.26 6.46 21.47
C GLU A 52 -7.75 7.10 22.76
N ASP A 53 -6.59 6.63 23.23
CA ASP A 53 -5.93 7.14 24.43
C ASP A 53 -4.67 7.92 24.07
N GLU A 54 -4.29 8.83 24.98
CA GLU A 54 -3.01 9.52 24.87
C GLU A 54 -1.87 8.51 24.89
N LEU A 55 -0.87 8.74 24.04
CA LEU A 55 0.31 7.89 24.03
C LEU A 55 1.10 8.09 25.34
N PRO A 56 1.63 7.01 25.94
CA PRO A 56 2.48 7.13 27.12
C PRO A 56 3.70 8.00 26.79
N ALA A 57 4.22 8.68 27.81
CA ALA A 57 5.46 9.43 27.67
C ALA A 57 6.58 8.50 27.14
N PRO A 58 7.36 8.94 26.12
CA PRO A 58 8.42 8.12 25.57
C PRO A 58 9.39 7.65 26.64
N THR A 59 9.67 6.35 26.65
CA THR A 59 10.70 5.79 27.52
C THR A 59 12.08 6.29 27.09
N ALA A 60 13.05 6.30 28.02
CA ALA A 60 14.45 6.62 27.69
C ALA A 60 15.00 5.72 26.57
N HIS A 61 14.51 4.48 26.48
CA HIS A 61 14.87 3.55 25.41
C HIS A 61 14.31 4.00 24.04
N GLU A 62 13.06 4.46 23.99
CA GLU A 62 12.44 4.97 22.76
C GLU A 62 13.11 6.25 22.27
N GLU A 63 13.40 7.19 23.16
CA GLU A 63 14.09 8.42 22.77
C GLU A 63 15.51 8.14 22.26
N LYS A 64 16.21 7.18 22.90
CA LYS A 64 17.51 6.69 22.40
C LYS A 64 17.38 6.06 21.02
N ARG A 65 16.35 5.23 20.77
CA ARG A 65 16.10 4.63 19.45
C ARG A 65 15.83 5.68 18.38
N LYS A 66 15.04 6.71 18.71
CA LYS A 66 14.73 7.84 17.84
C LYS A 66 15.99 8.66 17.51
N GLN A 67 16.83 8.94 18.50
CA GLN A 67 18.10 9.62 18.25
C GLN A 67 19.04 8.81 17.35
N LEU A 68 19.14 7.50 17.59
CA LEU A 68 19.91 6.59 16.74
C LEU A 68 19.36 6.51 15.30
N GLU A 69 18.05 6.63 15.12
CA GLU A 69 17.43 6.71 13.80
C GLU A 69 17.85 7.99 13.06
N ILE A 70 17.82 9.14 13.75
CA ILE A 70 18.26 10.44 13.22
C ILE A 70 19.73 10.38 12.78
N GLU A 71 20.62 9.85 13.61
CA GLU A 71 22.06 9.69 13.28
C GLU A 71 22.35 8.74 12.10
N ARG A 72 21.36 7.96 11.68
CA ARG A 72 21.46 7.07 10.52
C ARG A 72 21.00 7.75 9.24
N VAL A 73 20.26 8.85 9.30
CA VAL A 73 19.73 9.57 8.13
C VAL A 73 20.86 9.97 7.20
N GLU A 74 21.90 10.64 7.69
CA GLU A 74 23.02 11.09 6.84
C GLU A 74 23.74 9.92 6.14
N LYS A 75 23.92 8.82 6.88
CA LYS A 75 24.59 7.61 6.36
C LYS A 75 23.73 6.95 5.28
N TRP A 76 22.42 6.87 5.49
CA TRP A 76 21.49 6.36 4.50
C TRP A 76 21.37 7.29 3.30
N LEU A 77 21.33 8.60 3.49
CA LEU A 77 21.30 9.61 2.43
C LEU A 77 22.51 9.46 1.50
N LYS A 78 23.71 9.29 2.07
CA LYS A 78 24.93 8.98 1.31
C LYS A 78 24.81 7.67 0.52
N MET A 79 24.16 6.66 1.08
CA MET A 79 24.00 5.36 0.43
C MET A 79 23.02 5.41 -0.73
N VAL A 80 21.85 6.03 -0.55
CA VAL A 80 20.84 6.19 -1.62
C VAL A 80 21.33 7.10 -2.76
N ASN A 81 22.15 8.11 -2.46
CA ASN A 81 22.76 8.97 -3.49
C ASN A 81 23.87 8.28 -4.29
N LYS A 82 24.44 7.19 -3.79
CA LYS A 82 25.49 6.42 -4.45
C LYS A 82 25.07 4.96 -4.56
N TRP A 83 23.83 4.73 -4.96
CA TRP A 83 23.17 3.43 -4.86
C TRP A 83 23.95 2.30 -5.55
N ASP A 84 24.45 2.51 -6.77
CA ASP A 84 25.23 1.51 -7.51
C ASP A 84 26.49 1.03 -6.79
N LYS A 85 27.09 1.90 -5.97
CA LYS A 85 28.23 1.52 -5.13
C LYS A 85 27.83 0.61 -3.98
N TYR A 86 26.61 0.73 -3.46
CA TYR A 86 26.19 0.10 -2.21
C TYR A 86 25.23 -1.07 -2.38
N LYS A 87 24.47 -1.15 -3.48
CA LYS A 87 23.35 -2.09 -3.67
C LYS A 87 23.67 -3.57 -3.43
N HIS A 88 24.91 -4.00 -3.67
CA HIS A 88 25.36 -5.39 -3.42
C HIS A 88 26.42 -5.50 -2.30
N SER A 89 26.59 -4.44 -1.50
CA SER A 89 27.60 -4.42 -0.44
C SER A 89 27.07 -5.00 0.87
N ASP A 90 27.94 -5.67 1.65
CA ASP A 90 27.64 -6.06 3.04
C ASP A 90 27.21 -4.88 3.91
N ARG A 91 27.70 -3.69 3.57
CA ARG A 91 27.34 -2.45 4.26
C ARG A 91 25.86 -2.13 4.09
N MET A 92 25.29 -2.37 2.92
CA MET A 92 23.86 -2.21 2.67
C MET A 92 23.05 -3.17 3.55
N VAL A 93 23.36 -4.47 3.49
CA VAL A 93 22.68 -5.51 4.28
C VAL A 93 22.73 -5.18 5.78
N LYS A 94 23.92 -4.90 6.33
CA LYS A 94 24.10 -4.53 7.76
C LYS A 94 23.33 -3.27 8.16
N ARG A 95 23.07 -2.34 7.24
CA ARG A 95 22.32 -1.11 7.53
C ARG A 95 20.82 -1.34 7.48
N VAL A 96 20.33 -2.19 6.57
CA VAL A 96 18.94 -2.64 6.54
C VAL A 96 18.57 -3.32 7.87
N TYR A 97 19.40 -4.26 8.36
CA TYR A 97 19.15 -4.94 9.65
C TYR A 97 19.17 -3.99 10.86
N LYS A 98 19.89 -2.87 10.77
CA LYS A 98 19.82 -1.82 11.82
C LYS A 98 18.52 -1.03 11.73
N GLY A 99 17.94 -0.91 10.55
CA GLY A 99 16.72 -0.16 10.26
C GLY A 99 16.96 0.98 9.29
N VAL A 100 16.02 1.14 8.36
CA VAL A 100 15.91 2.28 7.44
C VAL A 100 15.16 3.41 8.17
N PRO A 101 15.74 4.63 8.27
CA PRO A 101 15.06 5.80 8.83
C PRO A 101 13.74 6.06 8.12
N LEU A 102 12.70 6.41 8.89
CA LEU A 102 11.34 6.60 8.40
C LEU A 102 11.28 7.51 7.17
N GLN A 103 11.97 8.64 7.22
CA GLN A 103 12.02 9.67 6.17
C GLN A 103 12.67 9.18 4.86
N LEU A 104 13.45 8.10 4.90
CA LEU A 104 14.14 7.55 3.74
C LEU A 104 13.54 6.23 3.24
N ARG A 105 12.49 5.70 3.89
CA ARG A 105 11.88 4.41 3.52
C ARG A 105 11.41 4.39 2.08
N GLY A 106 10.60 5.36 1.64
CA GLY A 106 10.09 5.41 0.27
C GLY A 106 11.21 5.32 -0.77
N ARG A 107 12.21 6.20 -0.66
CA ARG A 107 13.36 6.21 -1.58
C ARG A 107 14.22 4.94 -1.48
N ALA A 108 14.51 4.45 -0.28
CA ALA A 108 15.33 3.26 -0.09
C ALA A 108 14.63 2.00 -0.58
N TRP A 109 13.33 1.85 -0.32
CA TRP A 109 12.54 0.70 -0.76
C TRP A 109 12.38 0.68 -2.27
N ALA A 110 12.09 1.83 -2.90
CA ALA A 110 12.02 1.93 -4.36
C ALA A 110 13.35 1.51 -5.03
N LEU A 111 14.49 1.88 -4.44
CA LEU A 111 15.81 1.47 -4.91
C LEU A 111 16.09 -0.03 -4.68
N MET A 112 15.71 -0.59 -3.54
CA MET A 112 15.92 -2.02 -3.24
C MET A 112 15.03 -2.94 -4.07
N LEU A 113 13.86 -2.46 -4.46
CA LEU A 113 12.89 -3.18 -5.30
C LEU A 113 13.06 -2.84 -6.79
N ASP A 114 14.09 -2.08 -7.18
CA ASP A 114 14.34 -1.67 -8.56
C ASP A 114 13.09 -1.08 -9.27
N VAL A 115 12.26 -0.34 -8.54
CA VAL A 115 10.96 0.18 -9.02
C VAL A 115 11.12 1.00 -10.29
N GLU A 116 12.11 1.90 -10.32
CA GLU A 116 12.38 2.76 -11.48
C GLU A 116 12.76 1.95 -12.74
N ARG A 117 13.50 0.84 -12.58
CA ARG A 117 13.82 -0.05 -13.69
C ARG A 117 12.55 -0.70 -14.23
N GLN A 118 11.71 -1.24 -13.33
CA GLN A 118 10.46 -1.88 -13.71
C GLN A 118 9.50 -0.94 -14.44
N LYS A 119 9.38 0.31 -13.96
CA LYS A 119 8.58 1.35 -14.63
C LYS A 119 9.07 1.63 -16.04
N LYS A 120 10.38 1.82 -16.22
CA LYS A 120 10.97 2.06 -17.56
C LYS A 120 10.79 0.89 -18.51
N GLU A 121 11.00 -0.33 -18.03
CA GLU A 121 10.85 -1.54 -18.85
C GLU A 121 9.40 -1.82 -19.23
N ASN A 122 8.44 -1.28 -18.48
CA ASN A 122 7.01 -1.56 -18.63
C ASN A 122 6.19 -0.26 -18.74
N GLU A 123 6.69 0.72 -19.47
CA GLU A 123 6.05 2.03 -19.61
C GLU A 123 4.58 1.90 -20.08
N GLY A 124 3.67 2.56 -19.36
CA GLY A 124 2.22 2.51 -19.61
C GLY A 124 1.55 1.17 -19.30
N LYS A 125 2.27 0.15 -18.80
CA LYS A 125 1.69 -1.14 -18.43
C LYS A 125 0.74 -1.00 -17.24
N TYR A 126 1.10 -0.21 -16.23
CA TYR A 126 0.28 -0.03 -15.05
C TYR A 126 -1.13 0.50 -15.40
N GLU A 127 -1.20 1.56 -16.21
CA GLU A 127 -2.47 2.14 -16.63
C GLU A 127 -3.33 1.15 -17.42
N LYS A 128 -2.72 0.38 -18.33
CA LYS A 128 -3.40 -0.71 -19.04
C LYS A 128 -3.96 -1.77 -18.09
N MET A 129 -3.23 -2.11 -17.02
CA MET A 129 -3.70 -3.08 -16.03
C MET A 129 -4.84 -2.51 -15.18
N LYS A 130 -4.84 -1.22 -14.85
CA LYS A 130 -5.98 -0.56 -14.20
C LYS A 130 -7.22 -0.65 -15.06
N GLU A 131 -7.13 -0.23 -16.32
CA GLU A 131 -8.25 -0.29 -17.27
C GLU A 131 -8.79 -1.72 -17.43
N GLN A 132 -7.88 -2.69 -17.63
CA GLN A 132 -8.24 -4.10 -17.76
C GLN A 132 -8.91 -4.65 -16.49
N ALA A 133 -8.44 -4.27 -15.31
CA ALA A 133 -9.03 -4.72 -14.05
C ALA A 133 -10.48 -4.24 -13.89
N LEU A 134 -10.78 -3.01 -14.31
CA LEU A 134 -12.16 -2.47 -14.32
C LEU A 134 -13.08 -3.21 -15.28
N LEU A 135 -12.55 -3.87 -16.32
CA LEU A 135 -13.34 -4.66 -17.26
C LEU A 135 -13.55 -6.10 -16.80
N CYS A 136 -12.49 -6.79 -16.34
CA CYS A 136 -12.53 -8.24 -16.20
C CYS A 136 -12.05 -8.81 -14.85
N SER A 137 -11.56 -8.00 -13.91
CA SER A 137 -11.14 -8.54 -12.61
C SER A 137 -12.35 -9.14 -11.87
N ALA A 138 -12.22 -10.42 -11.47
CA ALA A 138 -13.18 -11.12 -10.62
C ALA A 138 -13.02 -10.77 -9.13
N GLU A 139 -11.92 -10.09 -8.78
CA GLU A 139 -11.50 -9.87 -7.39
C GLU A 139 -12.03 -8.57 -6.78
N ILE A 140 -12.73 -7.74 -7.58
CA ILE A 140 -13.19 -6.39 -7.19
C ILE A 140 -13.93 -6.38 -5.85
N LYS A 141 -14.87 -7.31 -5.65
CA LYS A 141 -15.63 -7.42 -4.41
C LYS A 141 -14.75 -7.78 -3.22
N GLN A 142 -13.86 -8.75 -3.40
CA GLN A 142 -12.97 -9.21 -2.33
C GLN A 142 -11.95 -8.13 -1.95
N ILE A 143 -11.41 -7.42 -2.95
CA ILE A 143 -10.53 -6.26 -2.76
C ILE A 143 -11.25 -5.18 -1.96
N ASP A 144 -12.49 -4.85 -2.32
CA ASP A 144 -13.27 -3.82 -1.62
C ASP A 144 -13.49 -4.16 -0.13
N LEU A 145 -13.92 -5.39 0.15
CA LEU A 145 -14.08 -5.90 1.51
C LEU A 145 -12.78 -5.82 2.31
N ASP A 146 -11.64 -6.13 1.67
CA ASP A 146 -10.33 -6.05 2.32
C ASP A 146 -9.88 -4.61 2.57
N ILE A 147 -10.15 -3.69 1.65
CA ILE A 147 -9.85 -2.27 1.85
C ILE A 147 -10.64 -1.71 3.03
N ASN A 148 -11.92 -2.08 3.17
CA ASN A 148 -12.76 -1.62 4.27
C ASN A 148 -12.30 -2.08 5.66
N ARG A 149 -11.34 -3.02 5.74
CA ARG A 149 -10.72 -3.49 6.98
C ARG A 149 -9.20 -3.27 7.06
N THR A 150 -8.59 -2.62 6.07
CA THR A 150 -7.13 -2.44 6.01
C THR A 150 -6.72 -1.07 6.54
N PHE A 151 -6.01 -1.04 7.68
CA PHE A 151 -5.48 0.16 8.31
C PHE A 151 -6.49 1.32 8.46
N ARG A 152 -7.75 1.01 8.75
CA ARG A 152 -8.81 2.03 8.94
C ARG A 152 -8.53 2.98 10.12
N ASN A 153 -7.65 2.58 11.03
CA ASN A 153 -7.14 3.43 12.11
C ASN A 153 -5.89 4.25 11.71
N HIS A 154 -5.57 4.38 10.43
CA HIS A 154 -4.44 5.18 9.95
C HIS A 154 -4.94 6.41 9.19
N VAL A 155 -4.36 7.59 9.44
CA VAL A 155 -4.80 8.89 8.85
C VAL A 155 -4.95 8.84 7.32
N MET A 156 -4.09 8.08 6.63
CA MET A 156 -4.20 7.95 5.17
C MET A 156 -5.40 7.12 4.71
N PHE A 157 -5.83 6.10 5.48
CA PHE A 157 -6.81 5.10 5.03
C PHE A 157 -8.12 5.13 5.82
N MET A 158 -8.27 6.08 6.74
CA MET A 158 -9.43 6.25 7.62
C MET A 158 -10.70 6.74 6.90
N ASP A 159 -10.59 7.43 5.78
CA ASP A 159 -11.78 7.85 5.04
C ASP A 159 -12.21 6.78 4.04
N ARG A 160 -13.47 6.31 4.14
CA ARG A 160 -14.03 5.39 3.14
C ARG A 160 -14.05 6.06 1.77
N PHE A 161 -13.54 5.35 0.75
CA PHE A 161 -13.30 5.88 -0.61
C PHE A 161 -12.45 7.15 -0.65
N GLY A 162 -11.62 7.40 0.37
CA GLY A 162 -10.62 8.45 0.36
C GLY A 162 -9.52 8.19 -0.68
N VAL A 163 -8.70 9.21 -0.96
CA VAL A 163 -7.69 9.17 -2.04
C VAL A 163 -6.78 7.94 -1.95
N LYS A 164 -6.33 7.57 -0.75
CA LYS A 164 -5.43 6.42 -0.57
C LYS A 164 -6.15 5.08 -0.63
N GLN A 165 -7.44 5.01 -0.29
CA GLN A 165 -8.24 3.81 -0.56
C GLN A 165 -8.49 3.62 -2.06
N GLN A 166 -8.71 4.70 -2.81
CA GLN A 166 -8.81 4.65 -4.28
C GLN A 166 -7.49 4.19 -4.92
N ALA A 167 -6.35 4.70 -4.44
CA ALA A 167 -5.04 4.22 -4.89
C ALA A 167 -4.82 2.74 -4.53
N LEU A 168 -5.22 2.31 -3.33
CA LEU A 168 -5.14 0.92 -2.89
C LEU A 168 -5.98 0.00 -3.76
N PHE A 169 -7.21 0.41 -4.08
CA PHE A 169 -8.09 -0.30 -5.01
C PHE A 169 -7.45 -0.42 -6.39
N SER A 170 -6.91 0.68 -6.93
CA SER A 170 -6.27 0.69 -8.25
C SER A 170 -5.03 -0.21 -8.31
N VAL A 171 -4.18 -0.20 -7.27
CA VAL A 171 -3.00 -1.07 -7.20
C VAL A 171 -3.40 -2.55 -7.14
N LEU A 172 -4.33 -2.90 -6.27
CA LEU A 172 -4.74 -4.30 -6.07
C LEU A 172 -5.52 -4.85 -7.26
N SER A 173 -6.44 -4.06 -7.82
CA SER A 173 -7.23 -4.48 -8.99
C SER A 173 -6.31 -4.65 -10.20
N ALA A 174 -5.41 -3.71 -10.46
CA ALA A 174 -4.40 -3.85 -11.52
C ALA A 174 -3.49 -5.07 -11.29
N TYR A 175 -3.07 -5.34 -10.04
CA TYR A 175 -2.25 -6.51 -9.75
C TYR A 175 -2.99 -7.83 -10.04
N SER A 176 -4.28 -7.91 -9.71
CA SER A 176 -5.09 -9.13 -9.92
C SER A 176 -5.12 -9.59 -11.37
N VAL A 177 -4.99 -8.68 -12.34
CA VAL A 177 -4.94 -8.99 -13.78
C VAL A 177 -3.52 -8.97 -14.36
N TYR A 178 -2.55 -8.43 -13.64
CA TYR A 178 -1.14 -8.40 -14.07
C TYR A 178 -0.45 -9.76 -13.89
N ASN A 179 -0.63 -10.39 -12.74
CA ASN A 179 -0.07 -11.71 -12.44
C ASN A 179 -1.20 -12.69 -12.14
N THR A 180 -1.80 -13.25 -13.19
CA THR A 180 -2.97 -14.13 -13.10
C THR A 180 -2.67 -15.48 -12.42
N GLU A 181 -1.40 -15.88 -12.30
CA GLU A 181 -1.04 -17.11 -11.56
C GLU A 181 -1.26 -16.96 -10.05
N VAL A 182 -1.00 -15.76 -9.51
CA VAL A 182 -1.22 -15.44 -8.10
C VAL A 182 -2.60 -14.79 -7.90
N SER A 183 -3.04 -13.98 -8.88
CA SER A 183 -4.21 -13.11 -8.77
C SER A 183 -4.14 -12.25 -7.50
N TYR A 184 -5.30 -11.84 -6.97
CA TYR A 184 -5.43 -11.26 -5.65
C TYR A 184 -5.52 -12.35 -4.58
N CYS A 185 -4.77 -12.21 -3.50
CA CYS A 185 -4.80 -13.10 -2.34
C CYS A 185 -5.03 -12.30 -1.05
N GLN A 186 -5.71 -12.90 -0.08
CA GLN A 186 -5.93 -12.28 1.22
C GLN A 186 -4.60 -11.90 1.90
N GLY A 187 -4.52 -10.67 2.40
CA GLY A 187 -3.33 -10.10 3.03
C GLY A 187 -2.53 -9.17 2.11
N MET A 188 -2.74 -9.23 0.80
CA MET A 188 -2.10 -8.31 -0.15
C MET A 188 -2.48 -6.85 0.10
N SER A 189 -3.71 -6.59 0.58
CA SER A 189 -4.17 -5.25 0.92
C SER A 189 -3.28 -4.55 1.95
N GLN A 190 -2.82 -5.27 2.97
CA GLN A 190 -1.95 -4.72 4.01
C GLN A 190 -0.56 -4.37 3.45
N ILE A 191 -0.01 -5.23 2.60
CA ILE A 191 1.29 -4.97 1.96
C ILE A 191 1.19 -3.76 1.03
N ALA A 192 0.17 -3.73 0.16
CA ALA A 192 -0.04 -2.63 -0.77
C ALA A 192 -0.32 -1.30 -0.04
N ALA A 193 -1.12 -1.33 1.04
CA ALA A 193 -1.38 -0.15 1.85
C ALA A 193 -0.11 0.36 2.54
N LEU A 194 0.73 -0.53 3.07
CA LEU A 194 2.03 -0.16 3.65
C LEU A 194 2.95 0.48 2.60
N LEU A 195 2.98 -0.03 1.38
CA LEU A 195 3.73 0.57 0.28
C LEU A 195 3.20 1.98 -0.05
N LEU A 196 1.88 2.14 -0.13
CA LEU A 196 1.22 3.43 -0.40
C LEU A 196 1.40 4.47 0.71
N MET A 197 1.83 4.10 1.92
CA MET A 197 2.24 5.05 2.96
C MET A 197 3.54 5.79 2.57
N PHE A 198 4.41 5.15 1.77
CA PHE A 198 5.75 5.65 1.47
C PHE A 198 6.01 5.90 -0.01
N LEU A 199 5.16 5.38 -0.90
CA LEU A 199 5.29 5.44 -2.35
C LEU A 199 4.03 6.07 -2.97
N ASN A 200 4.17 6.59 -4.19
CA ASN A 200 3.01 6.94 -5.01
C ASN A 200 2.33 5.66 -5.54
N GLU A 201 1.18 5.83 -6.18
CA GLU A 201 0.33 4.72 -6.65
C GLU A 201 1.06 3.73 -7.57
N GLU A 202 1.68 4.22 -8.65
CA GLU A 202 2.37 3.36 -9.62
C GLU A 202 3.64 2.72 -9.02
N ASP A 203 4.42 3.48 -8.24
CA ASP A 203 5.61 2.96 -7.57
C ASP A 203 5.23 1.83 -6.58
N ALA A 204 4.10 1.96 -5.89
CA ALA A 204 3.57 0.92 -5.00
C ALA A 204 3.17 -0.34 -5.78
N PHE A 205 2.58 -0.20 -6.98
CA PHE A 205 2.27 -1.33 -7.85
C PHE A 205 3.53 -2.12 -8.25
N TRP A 206 4.58 -1.43 -8.70
CA TRP A 206 5.82 -2.09 -9.10
C TRP A 206 6.61 -2.65 -7.91
N ALA A 207 6.57 -1.97 -6.76
CA ALA A 207 7.13 -2.50 -5.52
C ALA A 207 6.41 -3.80 -5.09
N LEU A 208 5.08 -3.82 -5.17
CA LEU A 208 4.28 -5.01 -4.86
C LEU A 208 4.60 -6.15 -5.83
N SER A 209 4.72 -5.86 -7.13
CA SER A 209 5.02 -6.89 -8.11
C SER A 209 6.36 -7.55 -7.86
N GLN A 210 7.41 -6.76 -7.58
CA GLN A 210 8.74 -7.26 -7.26
C GLN A 210 8.76 -8.14 -6.00
N LEU A 211 8.03 -7.75 -4.95
CA LEU A 211 7.94 -8.55 -3.71
C LEU A 211 7.29 -9.93 -3.94
N LEU A 212 6.29 -10.00 -4.80
CA LEU A 212 5.49 -11.21 -5.03
C LEU A 212 6.02 -12.10 -6.18
N THR A 213 6.90 -11.58 -7.03
CA THR A 213 7.55 -12.36 -8.10
C THR A 213 8.92 -12.92 -7.70
N HIS A 214 9.55 -12.43 -6.62
CA HIS A 214 10.91 -12.86 -6.28
C HIS A 214 10.96 -14.34 -5.85
N PRO A 215 11.87 -15.18 -6.40
CA PRO A 215 11.90 -16.63 -6.14
C PRO A 215 12.02 -17.04 -4.66
N HIS A 216 12.58 -16.21 -3.77
CA HIS A 216 12.70 -16.52 -2.34
C HIS A 216 11.37 -16.46 -1.57
N THR A 217 10.34 -15.77 -2.08
CA THR A 217 8.99 -15.77 -1.48
C THR A 217 8.12 -16.92 -1.98
N ARG A 218 8.54 -17.65 -3.04
CA ARG A 218 7.80 -18.79 -3.61
C ARG A 218 8.17 -20.16 -3.01
N HIS A 219 9.27 -20.26 -2.25
CA HIS A 219 9.80 -21.52 -1.69
C HIS A 219 9.65 -21.65 -0.16
N ALA A 220 8.59 -21.10 0.42
CA ALA A 220 8.14 -21.47 1.76
C ALA A 220 6.97 -22.45 1.66
N ARG A 221 7.22 -23.64 1.09
CA ARG A 221 6.40 -24.84 1.22
C ARG A 221 7.33 -26.04 1.34
#